data_AF-A0A4R1GF40-F1
#
_entry.id   AF-A0A4R1GF40-F1
#
_cell.length_a   1.000
_cell.length_b   1.000
_cell.length_c   1.000
_cell.angle_alpha   90.00
_cell.angle_beta   90.00
_cell.angle_gamma   90.00
#
_symmetry.space_group_name_H-M   'P 1'
#
loop_
_entity.id
_entity.type
_entity.pdbx_description
1 polymer ?
#
loop_
_entity_poly.entity_id
_entity_poly.type
_entity_poly.pdbx_seq_one_letter_code
_entity_poly.pdbx_strand_id
1 'polypeptide(L)'
;MAKGFFPKQHWVEVLAHLDSDSTEPVEIELNQYGVIVDHTMVSFITDTDKDILLEVERAGLLKSDFAGLVVLEYRAPDCLRISDETAGQSVDVRVLALKDD
;
A
#
# COMPACT_ATOMS: atom_id res chain seq x y z
N MET A 1 -0.93 1.21 15.37
CA MET A 1 -0.48 1.88 14.12
C MET A 1 -0.21 0.76 13.15
N ALA A 2 -0.89 0.70 12.00
CA ALA A 2 -0.76 -0.44 11.09
C ALA A 2 0.38 -0.24 10.10
N LYS A 3 1.21 -1.27 9.95
CA LYS A 3 2.30 -1.30 8.97
C LYS A 3 2.33 -2.62 8.22
N GLY A 4 2.55 -2.57 6.92
CA GLY A 4 2.83 -3.72 6.06
C GLY A 4 4.20 -3.62 5.41
N PHE A 5 4.94 -4.72 5.36
CA PHE A 5 6.33 -4.73 4.90
C PHE A 5 6.56 -5.78 3.82
N PHE A 6 7.13 -5.43 2.67
CA PHE A 6 7.33 -6.40 1.59
C PHE A 6 8.49 -6.09 0.65
N PRO A 7 9.13 -7.13 0.10
CA PRO A 7 10.19 -6.95 -0.90
C PRO A 7 9.71 -6.19 -2.14
N LYS A 8 10.57 -5.33 -2.70
CA LYS A 8 10.36 -4.62 -3.97
C LYS A 8 9.75 -5.49 -5.07
N GLN A 9 10.21 -6.74 -5.21
CA GLN A 9 9.76 -7.63 -6.29
C GLN A 9 8.23 -7.73 -6.33
N HIS A 10 7.60 -7.83 -5.16
CA HIS A 10 6.16 -7.92 -5.05
C HIS A 10 5.45 -6.59 -5.26
N TRP A 11 6.11 -5.48 -4.93
CA TRP A 11 5.60 -4.16 -5.27
C TRP A 11 5.53 -3.95 -6.78
N VAL A 12 6.57 -4.35 -7.50
CA VAL A 12 6.58 -4.29 -8.96
C VAL A 12 5.46 -5.16 -9.55
N GLU A 13 5.22 -6.35 -8.99
CA GLU A 13 4.09 -7.20 -9.36
C GLU A 13 2.76 -6.48 -9.14
N VAL A 14 2.53 -5.86 -7.97
CA VAL A 14 1.32 -5.06 -7.69
C VAL A 14 1.13 -3.97 -8.72
N LEU A 15 2.14 -3.12 -8.91
CA LEU A 15 2.07 -1.99 -9.84
C LEU A 15 1.78 -2.46 -11.28
N ALA A 16 2.26 -3.63 -11.69
CA ALA A 16 1.99 -4.21 -13.00
C ALA A 16 0.54 -4.69 -13.19
N HIS A 17 -0.19 -4.96 -12.10
CA HIS A 17 -1.62 -5.31 -12.16
C HIS A 17 -2.54 -4.08 -12.11
N LEU A 18 -2.02 -2.92 -11.73
CA LEU A 18 -2.80 -1.69 -11.73
C LEU A 18 -2.96 -1.18 -13.16
N ASP A 19 -4.21 -0.99 -13.60
CA ASP A 19 -4.51 -0.29 -14.85
C ASP A 19 -4.10 1.18 -14.74
N SER A 20 -3.08 1.59 -15.50
CA SER A 20 -2.55 2.96 -15.48
C SER A 20 -3.49 3.99 -16.09
N ASP A 21 -4.44 3.56 -16.93
CA ASP A 21 -5.41 4.44 -17.59
C ASP A 21 -6.71 4.56 -16.78
N SER A 22 -6.88 3.74 -15.74
CA SER A 22 -8.03 3.80 -14.84
C SER A 22 -7.95 5.00 -13.89
N THR A 23 -9.10 5.66 -13.70
CA THR A 23 -9.29 6.73 -12.70
C THR A 23 -9.92 6.22 -11.41
N GLU A 24 -10.26 4.93 -11.34
CA GLU A 24 -10.86 4.34 -10.16
C GLU A 24 -9.84 4.25 -9.01
N PRO A 25 -10.26 4.52 -7.76
CA PRO A 25 -9.44 4.28 -6.57
C PRO A 25 -8.89 2.87 -6.51
N VAL A 26 -7.82 2.70 -5.75
CA VAL A 26 -7.28 1.37 -5.42
C VAL A 26 -7.67 1.04 -4.00
N GLU A 27 -8.17 -0.18 -3.80
CA GLU A 27 -8.37 -0.75 -2.47
C GLU A 27 -7.06 -1.31 -1.92
N ILE A 28 -6.73 -0.96 -0.69
CA ILE A 28 -5.60 -1.50 0.06
C ILE A 28 -6.10 -2.04 1.38
N GLU A 29 -5.92 -3.32 1.61
CA GLU A 29 -6.19 -3.98 2.90
C GLU A 29 -4.86 -4.26 3.61
N LEU A 30 -4.70 -3.76 4.83
CA LEU A 30 -3.61 -4.13 5.74
C LEU A 30 -4.21 -5.06 6.80
N ASN A 31 -3.84 -6.34 6.82
CA ASN A 31 -4.39 -7.31 7.78
C ASN A 31 -3.26 -8.17 8.37
N GLN A 32 -3.58 -9.06 9.31
CA GLN A 32 -2.57 -9.94 9.94
C GLN A 32 -1.85 -10.90 8.98
N TYR A 33 -2.37 -11.09 7.76
CA TYR A 33 -1.83 -12.01 6.76
C TYR A 33 -0.94 -11.33 5.72
N GLY A 34 -0.98 -10.00 5.61
CA GLY A 34 -0.24 -9.27 4.59
C GLY A 34 -0.92 -7.98 4.16
N VAL A 35 -0.65 -7.60 2.91
CA VAL A 35 -1.37 -6.52 2.26
C VAL A 35 -2.02 -7.03 0.99
N ILE A 36 -3.25 -6.62 0.78
CA ILE A 36 -3.98 -6.85 -0.46
C ILE A 36 -4.09 -5.51 -1.17
N VAL A 37 -3.67 -5.45 -2.43
CA VAL A 37 -3.83 -4.25 -3.27
C VAL A 37 -4.65 -4.63 -4.49
N ASP A 38 -5.80 -4.00 -4.69
CA ASP A 38 -6.69 -4.25 -5.84
C ASP A 38 -7.03 -5.74 -6.01
N HIS A 39 -7.40 -6.40 -4.91
CA HIS A 39 -7.64 -7.85 -4.79
C HIS A 39 -6.44 -8.77 -5.06
N THR A 40 -5.25 -8.20 -5.29
CA THR A 40 -4.00 -8.95 -5.42
C THR A 40 -3.36 -9.09 -4.04
N MET A 41 -3.45 -10.29 -3.48
CA MET A 41 -2.80 -10.62 -2.21
C MET A 41 -1.30 -10.63 -2.39
N VAL A 42 -0.60 -9.90 -1.52
CA VAL A 42 0.83 -9.95 -1.42
C VAL A 42 1.18 -10.43 -0.01
N SER A 43 1.72 -11.64 0.07
CA SER A 43 1.95 -12.32 1.36
C SER A 43 3.22 -11.81 2.03
N PHE A 44 3.09 -11.28 3.25
CA PHE A 44 4.23 -10.81 4.05
C PHE A 44 3.84 -10.45 5.50
N ILE A 45 4.85 -10.02 6.28
CA ILE A 45 4.70 -9.66 7.70
C ILE A 45 4.00 -8.32 7.81
N THR A 46 2.94 -8.26 8.60
CA THR A 46 2.33 -7.02 9.06
C THR A 46 2.53 -6.84 10.54
N ASP A 47 2.68 -5.59 10.96
CA ASP A 47 2.66 -5.18 12.35
C ASP A 47 1.32 -4.50 12.60
N THR A 48 0.25 -5.30 12.58
CA THR A 48 -1.10 -4.81 12.88
C THR A 48 -1.92 -5.84 13.64
N ASP A 49 -2.65 -5.34 14.63
CA ASP A 49 -3.60 -6.05 15.47
C ASP A 49 -5.06 -5.94 14.95
N LYS A 50 -5.25 -5.21 13.84
CA LYS A 50 -6.55 -4.94 13.23
C LYS A 50 -6.45 -4.90 11.72
N ASP A 51 -7.49 -5.38 11.06
CA ASP A 51 -7.61 -5.26 9.62
C ASP A 51 -8.03 -3.82 9.28
N ILE A 52 -7.35 -3.20 8.33
CA ILE A 52 -7.61 -1.84 7.86
C ILE A 52 -7.82 -1.89 6.35
N LEU A 53 -9.01 -1.50 5.90
CA LEU A 53 -9.32 -1.36 4.49
C LEU A 53 -9.35 0.14 4.11
N LEU A 54 -8.58 0.48 3.08
CA LEU A 54 -8.36 1.84 2.60
C LEU A 54 -8.76 1.94 1.13
N GLU A 55 -9.44 3.00 0.73
CA GLU A 55 -9.47 3.45 -0.66
C GLU A 55 -8.45 4.56 -0.86
N VAL A 56 -7.58 4.46 -1.86
CA VAL A 56 -6.52 5.44 -2.11
C VAL A 56 -6.48 5.91 -3.56
N GLU A 57 -5.90 7.08 -3.80
CA GLU A 57 -5.67 7.57 -5.16
C GLU A 57 -4.63 6.70 -5.90
N ARG A 58 -5.06 6.02 -6.97
CA ARG A 58 -4.22 5.14 -7.82
C ARG A 58 -2.94 5.81 -8.31
N ALA A 59 -3.03 7.07 -8.72
CA ALA A 59 -1.90 7.86 -9.21
C ALA A 59 -0.79 8.04 -8.15
N GLY A 60 -1.09 7.94 -6.86
CA GLY A 60 -0.09 7.99 -5.80
C GLY A 60 0.75 6.70 -5.74
N LEU A 61 0.13 5.55 -5.96
CA LEU A 61 0.82 4.24 -5.99
C LEU A 61 1.77 4.14 -7.19
N LEU A 62 1.28 4.53 -8.37
CA LEU A 62 2.06 4.48 -9.63
C LEU A 62 3.28 5.41 -9.65
N LYS A 63 3.40 6.35 -8.70
CA LYS A 63 4.55 7.27 -8.58
C LYS A 63 5.74 6.67 -7.84
N SER A 64 5.64 5.43 -7.36
CA SER A 64 6.66 4.82 -6.53
C SER A 64 7.59 3.88 -7.32
N ASP A 65 8.88 4.17 -7.33
CA ASP A 65 9.94 3.28 -7.80
C ASP A 65 10.91 3.00 -6.66
N PHE A 66 10.62 1.96 -5.88
CA PHE A 66 11.39 1.58 -4.70
C PHE A 66 12.45 0.55 -5.05
N ALA A 67 13.61 0.58 -4.40
CA ALA A 67 14.76 -0.28 -4.61
C ALA A 67 14.83 -1.49 -3.65
N GLY A 68 14.29 -1.40 -2.44
CA GLY A 68 14.48 -2.40 -1.39
C GLY A 68 13.21 -2.92 -0.72
N LEU A 69 13.07 -2.65 0.58
CA LEU A 69 11.92 -3.08 1.38
C LEU A 69 10.85 -1.98 1.36
N VAL A 70 9.70 -2.30 0.79
CA VAL A 70 8.55 -1.40 0.72
C VAL A 70 7.76 -1.51 2.02
N VAL A 71 7.46 -0.37 2.61
CA VAL A 71 6.68 -0.26 3.86
C VAL A 71 5.47 0.62 3.61
N LEU A 72 4.28 0.05 3.84
CA LEU A 72 3.02 0.76 3.88
C LEU A 72 2.72 1.12 5.32
N GLU A 73 2.53 2.40 5.60
CA GLU A 73 2.32 2.92 6.94
C GLU A 73 1.11 3.85 6.95
N TYR A 74 0.03 3.42 7.61
CA TYR A 74 -1.15 4.25 7.79
C TYR A 74 -0.89 5.24 8.94
N ARG A 75 -0.73 6.54 8.61
CA ARG A 75 -0.30 7.58 9.56
C ARG A 75 -1.43 8.46 10.09
N ALA A 76 -2.42 8.77 9.26
CA ALA A 76 -3.49 9.72 9.56
C ALA A 76 -4.75 9.38 8.75
N PRO A 77 -5.94 9.90 9.12
CA PRO A 77 -7.23 9.57 8.48
C PRO A 77 -7.24 9.63 6.94
N ASP A 78 -6.40 10.47 6.36
CA ASP A 78 -6.35 10.82 4.95
C ASP A 78 -5.01 10.50 4.27
N CYS A 79 -4.09 9.80 4.95
CA CYS A 79 -2.73 9.60 4.44
C CYS A 79 -2.16 8.20 4.72
N LEU A 80 -1.77 7.54 3.62
CA LEU A 80 -0.99 6.32 3.58
C LEU A 80 0.41 6.66 3.10
N ARG A 81 1.42 6.43 3.93
CA ARG A 81 2.82 6.57 3.53
C ARG A 81 3.32 5.27 2.94
N ILE A 82 4.03 5.35 1.83
CA ILE A 82 4.74 4.24 1.22
C ILE A 82 6.22 4.59 1.17
N SER A 83 7.07 3.83 1.86
CA SER A 83 8.51 4.08 1.93
C SER A 83 9.35 2.91 1.47
N ASP A 84 10.54 3.22 0.98
CA ASP A 84 11.64 2.28 0.81
C ASP A 84 12.63 2.46 1.97
N GLU A 85 12.65 1.53 2.91
CA GLU A 85 13.56 1.58 4.05
C GLU A 85 15.03 1.44 3.65
N THR A 86 15.31 0.85 2.50
CA THR A 86 16.69 0.66 2.00
C THR A 86 17.23 1.92 1.34
N ALA A 87 16.37 2.65 0.61
CA ALA A 87 16.76 3.88 -0.09
C ALA A 87 16.44 5.17 0.68
N GLY A 88 15.69 5.08 1.78
CA GLY A 88 15.21 6.25 2.55
C GLY A 88 14.23 7.14 1.76
N GLN A 89 13.56 6.56 0.76
CA GLN A 89 12.58 7.27 -0.08
C GLN A 89 11.17 7.07 0.46
N SER A 90 10.29 8.06 0.31
CA SER A 90 8.88 7.92 0.69
C SER A 90 7.97 8.72 -0.22
N VAL A 91 6.78 8.18 -0.49
CA VAL A 91 5.68 8.84 -1.17
C VAL A 91 4.48 8.81 -0.23
N ASP A 92 3.83 9.97 -0.06
CA ASP A 92 2.56 10.05 0.66
C ASP A 92 1.42 9.92 -0.36
N VAL A 93 0.53 8.96 -0.12
CA VAL A 93 -0.64 8.66 -0.94
C VAL A 93 -1.89 9.06 -0.18
N ARG A 94 -2.78 9.76 -0.87
CA ARG A 94 -4.03 10.22 -0.28
C ARG A 94 -5.00 9.05 -0.08
N VAL A 95 -5.49 8.90 1.15
CA VAL A 95 -6.61 8.03 1.49
C VAL A 95 -7.91 8.79 1.23
N LEU A 96 -8.77 8.19 0.44
CA LEU A 96 -10.09 8.71 0.06
C LEU A 96 -11.16 8.27 1.06
N ALA A 97 -11.07 7.04 1.56
CA ALA A 97 -11.97 6.50 2.57
C ALA A 97 -11.29 5.41 3.40
N LEU A 98 -11.73 5.29 4.65
CA LEU A 98 -11.57 4.09 5.46
C LEU A 98 -12.86 3.27 5.31
N LYS A 99 -12.74 2.01 4.94
CA LYS A 99 -13.86 1.10 4.92
C LYS A 99 -13.86 0.34 6.24
N ASP A 100 -14.93 0.52 7.02
CA ASP A 100 -15.24 -0.38 8.12
C ASP A 100 -15.87 -1.65 7.51
N ASP A 101 -15.39 -2.81 7.95
CA ASP A 101 -15.97 -4.13 7.63
C ASP A 101 -17.33 -4.32 8.33
#